data_AF-A0A4R9PHH0-F1
#
_entry.id   AF-A0A4R9PHH0-F1
#
_cell.length_a   1.000
_cell.length_b   1.000
_cell.length_c   1.000
_cell.angle_alpha   90.00
_cell.angle_beta   90.00
_cell.angle_gamma   90.00
#
_symmetry.space_group_name_H-M   'P 1'
#
loop_
_entity.id
_entity.type
_entity.pdbx_description
1 polymer ?
#
loop_
_entity_poly.entity_id
_entity_poly.type
_entity_poly.pdbx_seq_one_letter_code
_entity_poly.pdbx_strand_id
1 'polypeptide(L)'
;LALKGNRRHWVAHAKQRLTEVTPAVAERTETSHGRNEWRQAEVVAAAEPLMPGHKAFIRITSRRDQARPLMRLFMASTLMSPQQALDRTRAHWQIENGLHWMLDVHLDEDRSRARKDNAPANTALITRIARNILQAADAD
;
A
#
# COMPACT_ATOMS: atom_id res chain seq x y z
N LEU A 1 7.52 -1.81 3.96
CA LEU A 1 7.17 -0.74 4.94
C LEU A 1 6.99 0.58 4.21
N ALA A 2 5.82 1.22 4.29
CA ALA A 2 5.60 2.55 3.69
C ALA A 2 6.32 3.64 4.50
N LEU A 3 6.98 4.55 3.79
CA LEU A 3 7.62 5.73 4.36
C LEU A 3 6.67 6.93 4.24
N LYS A 4 6.31 7.51 5.40
CA LYS A 4 5.43 8.69 5.50
C LYS A 4 6.20 9.86 6.13
N GLY A 5 5.63 11.06 6.02
CA GLY A 5 6.26 12.31 6.48
C GLY A 5 6.60 12.37 7.98
N ASN A 6 6.05 11.47 8.80
CA ASN A 6 6.41 11.32 10.21
C ASN A 6 7.79 10.67 10.43
N ARG A 7 8.43 10.13 9.38
CA ARG A 7 9.79 9.54 9.42
C ARG A 7 10.73 10.31 8.48
N ARG A 8 10.92 11.60 8.76
CA ARG A 8 11.58 12.56 7.86
C ARG A 8 12.98 12.13 7.41
N HIS A 9 13.80 11.60 8.32
CA HIS A 9 15.16 11.16 8.00
C HIS A 9 15.17 9.98 7.02
N TRP A 10 14.29 8.99 7.22
CA TRP A 10 14.17 7.85 6.29
C TRP A 10 13.65 8.28 4.91
N VAL A 11 12.70 9.21 4.87
CA VAL A 11 12.20 9.77 3.61
C VAL A 11 13.29 10.53 2.86
N ALA A 12 14.09 11.34 3.56
CA ALA A 12 15.19 12.08 2.96
C ALA A 12 16.24 11.14 2.35
N HIS A 13 16.67 10.14 3.10
CA HIS A 13 17.68 9.17 2.65
C HIS A 13 17.18 8.33 1.46
N ALA A 14 15.89 7.92 1.49
CA ALA A 14 15.29 7.22 0.35
C ALA A 14 15.29 8.08 -0.92
N LYS A 15 14.90 9.37 -0.81
CA LYS A 15 14.88 10.30 -1.95
C LYS A 15 16.28 10.57 -2.50
N GLN A 16 17.26 10.74 -1.63
CA GLN A 16 18.65 10.93 -1.99
C GLN A 16 19.16 9.72 -2.77
N ARG A 17 18.99 8.51 -2.22
CA ARG A 17 19.46 7.27 -2.84
C ARG A 17 18.83 7.00 -4.21
N LEU A 18 17.54 7.29 -4.36
CA LEU A 18 16.80 7.17 -5.62
C LEU A 18 17.16 8.26 -6.66
N THR A 19 17.91 9.29 -6.26
CA THR A 19 18.40 10.35 -7.17
C THR A 19 19.86 10.12 -7.55
N GLU A 20 20.68 9.68 -6.61
CA GLU A 20 22.13 9.47 -6.80
C GLU A 20 22.46 8.21 -7.63
N VAL A 21 21.53 7.26 -7.70
CA VAL A 21 21.72 5.98 -8.39
C VAL A 21 20.65 5.82 -9.44
N THR A 22 21.04 5.31 -10.62
CA THR A 22 20.10 4.88 -11.64
C THR A 22 19.25 3.71 -11.13
N PRO A 23 17.95 3.89 -10.90
CA PRO A 23 17.09 2.83 -10.39
C PRO A 23 16.81 1.78 -11.47
N ALA A 24 16.53 0.55 -11.05
CA ALA A 24 15.82 -0.39 -11.90
C ALA A 24 14.36 0.09 -12.03
N VAL A 25 13.82 0.13 -13.25
CA VAL A 25 12.50 0.70 -13.53
C VAL A 25 11.59 -0.30 -14.23
N ALA A 26 10.31 -0.27 -13.89
CA ALA A 26 9.25 -0.83 -14.72
C ALA A 26 8.01 0.04 -14.62
N GLU A 27 7.16 -0.03 -15.64
CA GLU A 27 5.88 0.64 -15.67
C GLU A 27 4.75 -0.30 -16.06
N ARG A 28 3.53 0.09 -15.71
CA ARG A 28 2.31 -0.63 -16.06
C ARG A 28 1.17 0.36 -16.20
N THR A 29 0.36 0.16 -17.22
CA THR A 29 -0.90 0.86 -17.43
C THR A 29 -2.04 -0.14 -17.36
N GLU A 30 -3.07 0.17 -16.56
CA GLU A 30 -4.27 -0.66 -16.40
C GLU A 30 -5.52 0.21 -16.54
N THR A 31 -6.53 -0.30 -17.24
CA THR A 31 -7.86 0.32 -17.27
C THR A 31 -8.83 -0.49 -16.43
N SER A 32 -9.52 0.15 -15.48
CA SER A 32 -10.47 -0.51 -14.58
C SER A 32 -11.57 0.44 -14.15
N HIS A 33 -12.83 -0.02 -14.13
CA HIS A 33 -14.01 0.78 -13.75
C HIS A 33 -14.06 2.13 -14.48
N GLY A 34 -13.77 2.13 -15.78
CA GLY A 34 -13.76 3.34 -16.62
C GLY A 34 -12.59 4.29 -16.39
N ARG A 35 -11.61 3.94 -15.55
CA ARG A 35 -10.44 4.77 -15.22
C ARG A 35 -9.16 4.16 -15.75
N ASN A 36 -8.28 4.99 -16.31
CA ASN A 36 -6.95 4.58 -16.74
C ASN A 36 -5.92 4.94 -15.65
N GLU A 37 -5.17 3.97 -15.19
CA GLU A 37 -4.11 4.17 -14.19
C GLU A 37 -2.76 3.73 -14.75
N TRP A 38 -1.83 4.68 -14.82
CA TRP A 38 -0.41 4.41 -15.06
C TRP A 38 0.33 4.36 -13.73
N ARG A 39 1.25 3.40 -13.62
CA ARG A 39 2.19 3.27 -12.50
C ARG A 39 3.58 3.01 -12.98
N GLN A 40 4.55 3.56 -12.26
CA GLN A 40 5.96 3.27 -12.41
C GLN A 40 6.54 2.88 -11.06
N ALA A 41 7.35 1.82 -11.06
CA ALA A 41 8.16 1.41 -9.94
C ALA A 41 9.63 1.68 -10.24
N GLU A 42 10.31 2.25 -9.27
CA GLU A 42 11.75 2.45 -9.26
C GLU A 42 12.32 1.77 -8.02
N VAL A 43 13.30 0.89 -8.21
CA VAL A 43 13.89 0.09 -7.13
C VAL A 43 15.40 0.29 -7.09
N VAL A 44 15.91 0.56 -5.90
CA VAL A 44 17.35 0.67 -5.63
C VAL A 44 17.72 -0.15 -4.40
N ALA A 45 18.88 -0.79 -4.45
CA ALA A 45 19.45 -1.44 -3.27
C ALA A 45 19.82 -0.40 -2.20
N ALA A 46 19.57 -0.77 -0.95
CA ALA A 46 20.01 0.01 0.21
C ALA A 46 21.50 -0.29 0.45
N ALA A 47 22.39 0.58 -0.05
CA ALA A 47 23.82 0.46 0.23
C ALA A 47 24.11 0.57 1.73
N GLU A 48 23.40 1.48 2.40
CA GLU A 48 23.45 1.66 3.85
C GLU A 48 22.07 1.35 4.45
N PRO A 49 21.90 0.19 5.10
CA PRO A 49 20.65 -0.17 5.75
C PRO A 49 20.31 0.77 6.90
N LEU A 50 19.17 1.47 6.81
CA LEU A 50 18.63 2.32 7.89
C LEU A 50 18.13 1.56 9.13
N MET A 51 17.97 0.24 9.04
CA MET A 51 17.58 -0.65 10.15
C MET A 51 17.94 -2.10 9.81
N PRO A 52 18.03 -3.01 10.80
CA PRO A 52 18.23 -4.43 10.55
C PRO A 52 17.23 -4.99 9.53
N GLY A 53 17.76 -5.71 8.53
CA GLY A 53 16.94 -6.33 7.48
C GLY A 53 16.48 -5.40 6.36
N HIS A 54 16.79 -4.10 6.37
CA HIS A 54 16.49 -3.21 5.25
C HIS A 54 17.44 -3.48 4.06
N LYS A 55 16.88 -3.82 2.89
CA LYS A 55 17.66 -4.18 1.69
C LYS A 55 17.39 -3.32 0.46
N ALA A 56 16.26 -2.61 0.38
CA ALA A 56 15.93 -1.81 -0.79
C ALA A 56 14.99 -0.64 -0.49
N PHE A 57 15.15 0.44 -1.26
CA PHE A 57 14.16 1.49 -1.40
C PHE A 57 13.35 1.28 -2.67
N ILE A 58 12.05 1.58 -2.59
CA ILE A 58 11.12 1.49 -3.70
C ILE A 58 10.34 2.81 -3.78
N ARG A 59 10.28 3.41 -4.96
CA ARG A 59 9.36 4.52 -5.29
C ARG A 59 8.30 4.02 -6.25
N ILE A 60 7.04 4.22 -5.88
CA ILE A 60 5.90 4.02 -6.77
C ILE A 60 5.31 5.37 -7.12
N THR A 61 5.32 5.71 -8.40
CA THR A 61 4.63 6.88 -8.94
C THR A 61 3.38 6.38 -9.64
N SER A 62 2.21 6.91 -9.28
CA SER A 62 0.93 6.53 -9.89
C SER A 62 0.19 7.74 -10.41
N ARG A 63 -0.39 7.66 -11.59
CA ARG A 63 -1.27 8.69 -12.16
C ARG A 63 -2.57 8.04 -12.61
N ARG A 64 -3.69 8.61 -12.19
CA ARG A 64 -5.03 8.23 -12.67
C ARG A 64 -5.53 9.29 -13.63
N ASP A 65 -5.88 8.89 -14.84
CA ASP A 65 -6.35 9.76 -15.91
C ASP A 65 -5.44 10.99 -16.06
N GLN A 66 -5.99 12.20 -16.07
CA GLN A 66 -5.21 13.43 -16.14
C GLN A 66 -4.78 13.99 -14.77
N ALA A 67 -5.05 13.30 -13.66
CA ALA A 67 -4.73 13.79 -12.32
C ALA A 67 -3.23 14.00 -12.09
N ARG A 68 -2.89 14.73 -11.02
CA ARG A 68 -1.50 14.89 -10.59
C ARG A 68 -0.92 13.54 -10.14
N PRO A 69 0.31 13.18 -10.55
CA PRO A 69 0.96 11.98 -10.07
C PRO A 69 1.12 11.98 -8.54
N LEU A 70 0.89 10.82 -7.94
CA LEU A 70 1.12 10.57 -6.53
C LEU A 70 2.34 9.68 -6.36
N MET A 71 3.29 10.12 -5.54
CA MET A 71 4.50 9.36 -5.22
C MET A 71 4.40 8.73 -3.84
N ARG A 72 4.81 7.46 -3.75
CA ARG A 72 4.84 6.68 -2.50
C ARG A 72 6.21 6.02 -2.38
N LEU A 73 6.81 6.12 -1.19
CA LEU A 73 8.12 5.55 -0.89
C LEU A 73 7.97 4.37 0.06
N PHE A 74 8.77 3.34 -0.15
CA PHE A 74 8.80 2.15 0.68
C PHE A 74 10.23 1.70 0.97
N MET A 75 10.41 1.08 2.13
CA MET A 75 11.55 0.22 2.44
C MET A 75 11.12 -1.23 2.34
N ALA A 76 11.98 -2.08 1.77
CA ALA A 76 11.76 -3.51 1.65
C ALA A 76 12.92 -4.28 2.30
N SER A 77 12.59 -5.46 2.83
CA SER A 77 13.56 -6.40 3.39
C SER A 77 14.16 -7.34 2.34
N THR A 78 13.71 -7.21 1.10
CA THR A 78 14.21 -7.94 -0.06
C THR A 78 14.43 -6.96 -1.19
N LEU A 79 15.51 -7.17 -1.94
CA LEU A 79 15.69 -6.53 -3.23
C LEU A 79 14.84 -7.31 -4.23
N MET A 80 13.85 -6.65 -4.84
CA MET A 80 12.90 -7.25 -5.76
C MET A 80 12.97 -6.56 -7.12
N SER A 81 12.49 -7.21 -8.18
CA SER A 81 12.39 -6.54 -9.47
C SER A 81 11.33 -5.43 -9.42
N PRO A 82 11.43 -4.40 -10.27
CA PRO A 82 10.41 -3.35 -10.36
C PRO A 82 9.02 -3.89 -10.70
N GLN A 83 8.91 -4.95 -11.50
CA GLN A 83 7.64 -5.65 -11.77
C GLN A 83 7.07 -6.27 -10.50
N GLN A 84 7.88 -6.98 -9.71
CA GLN A 84 7.44 -7.53 -8.42
C GLN A 84 7.01 -6.43 -7.44
N ALA A 85 7.67 -5.26 -7.49
CA ALA A 85 7.27 -4.11 -6.68
C ALA A 85 5.89 -3.57 -7.09
N LEU A 86 5.60 -3.46 -8.40
CA LEU A 86 4.27 -3.11 -8.90
C LEU A 86 3.21 -4.10 -8.43
N ASP A 87 3.47 -5.41 -8.57
CA ASP A 87 2.52 -6.46 -8.18
C ASP A 87 2.23 -6.44 -6.67
N ARG A 88 3.28 -6.40 -5.84
CA ARG A 88 3.13 -6.39 -4.38
C ARG A 88 2.42 -5.13 -3.89
N THR A 89 2.74 -3.97 -4.45
CA THR A 89 2.08 -2.73 -4.05
C THR A 89 0.63 -2.66 -4.52
N ARG A 90 0.31 -3.18 -5.71
CA ARG A 90 -1.07 -3.32 -6.17
C ARG A 90 -1.85 -4.30 -5.30
N ALA A 91 -1.29 -5.47 -4.99
CA ALA A 91 -1.93 -6.45 -4.10
C ALA A 91 -2.19 -5.86 -2.71
N HIS A 92 -1.24 -5.12 -2.15
CA HIS A 92 -1.44 -4.42 -0.88
C HIS A 92 -2.61 -3.42 -0.94
N TRP A 93 -2.76 -2.66 -2.03
CA TRP A 93 -3.91 -1.77 -2.22
C TRP A 93 -5.24 -2.51 -2.37
N GLN A 94 -5.26 -3.72 -2.91
CA GLN A 94 -6.49 -4.52 -2.99
C GLN A 94 -6.99 -4.98 -1.62
N ILE A 95 -6.10 -5.17 -0.65
CA ILE A 95 -6.50 -5.44 0.73
C ILE A 95 -7.27 -4.23 1.27
N GLU A 96 -6.73 -3.02 1.13
CA GLU A 96 -7.42 -1.80 1.58
C GLU A 96 -8.77 -1.63 0.88
N ASN A 97 -8.79 -1.73 -0.45
CA ASN A 97 -10.03 -1.52 -1.21
C ASN A 97 -11.09 -2.60 -0.95
N GLY A 98 -10.70 -3.86 -0.74
CA GLY A 98 -11.66 -4.97 -0.60
C GLY A 98 -12.06 -5.27 0.84
N LEU A 99 -11.16 -5.08 1.80
CA LEU A 99 -11.45 -5.27 3.22
C LEU A 99 -12.03 -3.99 3.82
N HIS A 100 -11.26 -2.91 3.82
CA HIS A 100 -11.62 -1.69 4.56
C HIS A 100 -12.87 -1.03 4.00
N TRP A 101 -13.02 -0.92 2.68
CA TRP A 101 -14.23 -0.33 2.11
C TRP A 101 -15.52 -1.05 2.55
N MET A 102 -15.50 -2.39 2.63
CA MET A 102 -16.66 -3.16 3.09
C MET A 102 -16.93 -2.92 4.58
N LEU A 103 -15.89 -2.89 5.41
CA LEU A 103 -16.03 -2.61 6.83
C LEU A 103 -16.53 -1.18 7.09
N ASP A 104 -15.92 -0.20 6.43
CA ASP A 104 -16.18 1.22 6.64
C ASP A 104 -17.55 1.64 6.10
N VAL A 105 -17.93 1.18 4.90
CA VAL A 105 -19.15 1.62 4.21
C VAL A 105 -20.35 0.72 4.50
N HIS A 106 -20.20 -0.61 4.41
CA HIS A 106 -21.33 -1.53 4.55
C HIS A 106 -21.58 -1.95 6.00
N LEU A 107 -20.53 -2.05 6.82
CA LEU A 107 -20.66 -2.39 8.24
C LEU A 107 -20.54 -1.17 9.17
N ASP A 108 -20.47 0.03 8.58
CA ASP A 108 -20.51 1.32 9.27
C ASP A 108 -19.44 1.46 10.38
N GLU A 109 -18.28 0.82 10.19
CA GLU A 109 -17.21 0.80 11.19
C GLU A 109 -16.72 2.22 11.52
N ASP A 110 -16.65 3.09 10.51
CA ASP A 110 -16.27 4.50 10.67
C ASP A 110 -17.20 5.29 11.60
N ARG A 111 -18.49 4.92 11.65
CA ARG A 111 -19.50 5.58 12.49
C ARG A 111 -19.66 4.91 13.85
N SER A 112 -18.95 3.81 14.11
CA SER A 112 -19.02 3.09 15.38
C SER A 112 -18.62 3.97 16.57
N ARG A 113 -19.51 4.05 17.55
CA ARG A 113 -19.29 4.77 18.83
C ARG A 113 -18.90 3.84 19.97
N ALA A 114 -18.61 2.57 19.68
CA ALA A 114 -18.13 1.61 20.67
C ALA A 114 -16.71 1.99 21.13
N ARG A 115 -16.60 2.70 22.26
CA ARG A 115 -15.32 3.20 22.82
C ARG A 115 -15.02 2.68 24.23
N LYS A 116 -15.95 1.95 24.86
CA LYS A 116 -15.86 1.52 26.26
C LYS A 116 -15.29 0.10 26.36
N ASP A 117 -14.37 -0.10 27.30
CA ASP A 117 -13.77 -1.41 27.65
C ASP A 117 -13.33 -2.18 26.39
N ASN A 118 -13.74 -3.44 26.26
CA ASN A 118 -13.40 -4.30 25.13
C ASN A 118 -14.32 -4.10 23.90
N ALA A 119 -15.27 -3.16 23.94
CA ALA A 119 -16.22 -2.97 22.85
C ALA A 119 -15.55 -2.67 21.49
N PRO A 120 -14.50 -1.84 21.38
CA PRO A 120 -13.82 -1.62 20.09
C PRO A 120 -13.26 -2.92 19.49
N ALA A 121 -12.57 -3.73 20.31
CA ALA A 121 -11.96 -4.98 19.86
C ALA A 121 -13.01 -6.04 19.49
N ASN A 122 -14.06 -6.16 20.32
CA ASN A 122 -15.13 -7.12 20.09
C ASN A 122 -15.92 -6.78 18.82
N THR A 123 -16.28 -5.50 18.62
CA THR A 123 -17.00 -5.08 17.41
C THR A 123 -16.16 -5.29 16.16
N ALA A 124 -14.86 -4.94 16.19
CA ALA A 124 -13.96 -5.18 15.05
C ALA A 124 -13.79 -6.68 14.71
N LEU A 125 -13.82 -7.56 15.72
CA LEU A 125 -13.80 -9.01 15.50
C LEU A 125 -15.10 -9.49 14.85
N ILE A 126 -16.25 -9.06 15.38
CA ILE A 126 -17.57 -9.45 14.87
C ILE A 126 -17.77 -9.00 13.43
N THR A 127 -17.42 -7.74 13.09
CA THR A 127 -17.55 -7.22 11.72
C THR A 127 -16.68 -7.99 10.73
N ARG A 128 -15.46 -8.36 11.11
CA ARG A 128 -14.58 -9.21 10.29
C ARG A 128 -15.13 -10.61 10.10
N ILE A 129 -15.70 -11.23 11.15
CA ILE A 129 -16.34 -12.56 11.04
C ILE A 129 -17.54 -12.48 10.10
N ALA A 130 -18.44 -11.51 10.30
CA ALA A 130 -19.61 -11.31 9.46
C ALA A 130 -19.22 -11.11 7.99
N ARG A 131 -18.22 -10.27 7.73
CA ARG A 131 -17.66 -10.04 6.39
C ARG A 131 -17.14 -11.33 5.74
N ASN A 132 -16.41 -12.16 6.48
CA ASN A 132 -15.90 -13.43 5.95
C ASN A 132 -17.02 -14.42 5.64
N ILE A 133 -18.08 -14.48 6.47
CA ILE A 133 -19.26 -15.31 6.21
C ILE A 133 -19.97 -14.85 4.93
N LEU A 134 -20.20 -13.53 4.78
CA LEU A 134 -20.83 -12.98 3.58
C LEU A 134 -20.01 -13.28 2.32
N GLN A 135 -18.69 -13.12 2.39
CA GLN A 135 -17.81 -13.44 1.26
C GLN A 135 -17.82 -14.94 0.90
N ALA A 136 -17.94 -15.83 1.88
CA ALA A 136 -18.04 -17.26 1.63
C ALA A 136 -19.38 -17.65 1.00
N ALA A 137 -20.48 -17.02 1.41
CA ALA A 137 -21.82 -17.29 0.89
C ALA A 137 -22.05 -16.74 -0.53
N ASP A 138 -21.29 -15.73 -0.95
CA ASP A 138 -21.35 -15.13 -2.30
C ASP A 138 -20.46 -15.87 -3.32
N ALA A 139 -19.67 -16.86 -2.87
CA ALA A 139 -18.80 -17.65 -3.72
C ALA A 139 -19.46 -18.94 -4.26
N ASP A 140 -20.74 -19.16 -3.93
CA ASP A 140 -21.64 -20.21 -4.45
C ASP A 140 -22.62 -19.62 -5.49
#